data_AF-A0A7W5BBE9-F1
#
_entry.id   AF-A0A7W5BBE9-F1
#
_cell.length_a   1.000
_cell.length_b   1.000
_cell.length_c   1.000
_cell.angle_alpha   90.00
_cell.angle_beta   90.00
_cell.angle_gamma   90.00
#
_symmetry.space_group_name_H-M   'P 1'
#
loop_
_entity.id
_entity.type
_entity.pdbx_description
1 polymer ?
#
loop_
_entity_poly.entity_id
_entity_poly.type
_entity_poly.pdbx_seq_one_letter_code
_entity_poly.pdbx_strand_id
1 'polypeptide(L)'
;MQPRIISVMLCLCIFSIIAACGIARSTAPEPSPRTPMRTSATYTLSAGQTVPIAAGATLTLDRINDSRCRKGAVCVWAGYISFSFTVNKGGASQSFVLAEDMPNAGKTEVRDGLSYTLESLVPPDPPAVDAPEPDYRVTVRVTLTPP
;
A
#
# COMPACT_ATOMS: atom_id res chain seq x y z
N MET A 1 -1.69 88.08 52.39
CA MET A 1 -0.83 87.85 51.20
C MET A 1 0.57 87.54 51.72
N GLN A 2 0.89 86.25 51.80
CA GLN A 2 2.10 85.74 52.46
C GLN A 2 3.30 85.69 51.50
N PRO A 3 4.52 85.88 52.03
CA PRO A 3 5.76 85.83 51.28
C PRO A 3 6.50 84.48 51.45
N ARG A 4 7.40 84.19 50.50
CA ARG A 4 8.77 83.66 50.67
C ARG A 4 9.05 82.30 51.36
N ILE A 5 9.83 81.51 50.60
CA ILE A 5 10.90 80.56 51.01
C ILE A 5 10.44 79.13 51.37
N ILE A 6 11.37 78.17 51.19
CA ILE A 6 11.45 76.76 51.64
C ILE A 6 11.26 75.79 50.45
N SER A 7 12.32 75.39 49.72
CA SER A 7 13.42 74.49 50.11
C SER A 7 12.91 73.13 50.62
N VAL A 8 13.39 72.04 50.00
CA VAL A 8 13.33 70.66 50.48
C VAL A 8 12.00 69.90 50.25
N MET A 9 12.05 68.95 49.31
CA MET A 9 11.32 67.65 49.26
C MET A 9 11.53 67.14 47.82
N LEU A 10 12.59 66.42 47.45
CA LEU A 10 13.16 65.21 48.08
C LEU A 10 12.09 64.36 48.74
N CYS A 11 11.30 63.62 47.94
CA CYS A 11 11.08 62.20 48.16
C CYS A 11 10.17 61.62 47.08
N LEU A 12 10.51 60.42 46.63
CA LEU A 12 9.61 59.47 45.96
C LEU A 12 9.07 59.89 44.59
N CYS A 13 9.74 59.44 43.54
CA CYS A 13 9.08 58.70 42.45
C CYS A 13 10.12 57.76 41.84
N ILE A 14 10.37 56.70 42.59
CA ILE A 14 11.16 55.54 42.18
C ILE A 14 10.23 54.58 41.42
N PHE A 15 10.80 53.83 40.48
CA PHE A 15 10.32 52.55 39.92
C PHE A 15 9.24 52.56 38.83
N SER A 16 9.67 52.36 37.58
CA SER A 16 9.45 51.09 36.82
C SER A 16 9.31 51.33 35.31
N ILE A 17 10.44 51.37 34.60
CA ILE A 17 10.45 51.17 33.14
C ILE A 17 10.91 49.73 32.92
N ILE A 18 9.97 48.79 32.84
CA ILE A 18 10.26 47.41 32.45
C ILE A 18 10.46 47.42 30.93
N ALA A 19 11.72 47.42 30.52
CA ALA A 19 12.10 47.14 29.13
C ALA A 19 11.83 45.65 28.84
N ALA A 20 10.68 45.36 28.24
CA ALA A 20 10.35 44.04 27.73
C ALA A 20 11.17 43.76 26.46
N CYS A 21 12.35 43.17 26.61
CA CYS A 21 13.04 42.51 25.50
C CYS A 21 12.25 41.26 25.11
N GLY A 22 11.50 41.37 24.01
CA GLY A 22 10.86 40.24 23.35
C GLY A 22 11.91 39.25 22.85
N ILE A 23 12.02 38.12 23.55
CA ILE A 23 12.78 36.96 23.10
C ILE A 23 12.02 36.39 21.88
N ALA A 24 12.53 36.67 20.68
CA ALA A 24 12.13 35.98 19.47
C ALA A 24 12.48 34.49 19.62
N ARG A 25 11.51 33.68 20.04
CA ARG A 25 11.65 32.22 19.99
C ARG A 25 11.58 31.81 18.53
N SER A 26 12.72 31.44 17.96
CA SER A 26 12.77 30.69 16.71
C SER A 26 11.99 29.40 16.90
N THR A 27 10.75 29.37 16.43
CA THR A 27 10.01 28.13 16.22
C THR A 27 10.71 27.38 15.10
N ALA A 28 11.49 26.37 15.45
CA ALA A 28 11.94 25.38 14.48
C ALA A 28 10.69 24.81 13.77
N PRO A 29 10.71 24.63 12.44
CA PRO A 29 9.61 23.98 11.74
C PRO A 29 9.40 22.60 12.37
N GLU A 30 8.22 22.36 12.91
CA GLU A 30 7.81 21.06 13.38
C GLU A 30 7.92 20.07 12.20
N PRO A 31 8.55 18.89 12.38
CA PRO A 31 8.69 17.94 11.29
C PRO A 31 7.30 17.54 10.81
N SER A 32 6.95 17.96 9.60
CA SER A 32 5.68 17.62 8.97
C SER A 32 5.48 16.10 9.02
N PRO A 33 4.33 15.59 9.51
CA PRO A 33 4.07 14.17 9.55
C PRO A 33 4.17 13.60 8.13
N ARG A 34 5.24 12.85 7.84
CA ARG A 34 5.32 12.13 6.56
C ARG A 34 4.25 11.06 6.59
N THR A 35 3.25 11.17 5.72
CA THR A 35 2.29 10.09 5.50
C THR A 35 3.07 8.82 5.16
N PRO A 36 2.88 7.71 5.90
CA PRO A 36 3.58 6.47 5.60
C PRO A 36 3.24 6.02 4.18
N MET A 37 4.27 5.78 3.37
CA MET A 37 4.08 5.30 2.00
C MET A 37 3.44 3.90 2.05
N ARG A 38 2.33 3.70 1.35
CA ARG A 38 1.72 2.36 1.24
C ARG A 38 2.69 1.43 0.51
N THR A 39 3.19 0.42 1.22
CA THR A 39 4.12 -0.57 0.69
C THR A 39 3.42 -1.78 0.09
N SER A 40 2.11 -1.95 0.30
CA SER A 40 1.33 -3.03 -0.30
C SER A 40 -0.07 -2.59 -0.71
N ALA A 41 -0.63 -3.32 -1.68
CA ALA A 41 -2.02 -3.19 -2.14
C ALA A 41 -2.53 -4.54 -2.65
N THR A 42 -3.84 -4.74 -2.59
CA THR A 42 -4.51 -5.96 -3.05
C THR A 42 -5.38 -5.65 -4.27
N TYR A 43 -5.37 -6.55 -5.25
CA TYR A 43 -6.10 -6.41 -6.51
C TYR A 43 -6.89 -7.68 -6.79
N THR A 44 -8.16 -7.53 -7.14
CA THR A 44 -9.01 -8.64 -7.58
C THR A 44 -9.21 -8.53 -9.09
N LEU A 45 -8.84 -9.58 -9.83
CA LEU A 45 -8.86 -9.61 -11.29
C LEU A 45 -9.65 -10.80 -11.84
N SER A 46 -10.18 -10.60 -13.04
CA SER A 46 -10.75 -11.61 -13.94
C SER A 46 -9.78 -11.81 -15.12
N ALA A 47 -9.85 -12.94 -15.82
CA ALA A 47 -9.00 -13.17 -16.99
C ALA A 47 -9.17 -12.04 -18.04
N GLY A 48 -8.05 -11.56 -18.58
CA GLY A 48 -7.97 -10.44 -19.50
C GLY A 48 -7.99 -9.05 -18.84
N GLN A 49 -8.18 -8.94 -17.52
CA GLN A 49 -8.15 -7.65 -16.84
C GLN A 49 -6.72 -7.16 -16.57
N THR A 50 -6.51 -5.88 -16.76
CA THR A 50 -5.27 -5.16 -16.45
C THR A 50 -5.54 -4.09 -15.40
N VAL A 51 -4.69 -4.02 -14.38
CA VAL A 51 -4.76 -3.00 -13.33
C VAL A 51 -3.43 -2.27 -13.18
N PRO A 52 -3.45 -0.94 -12.93
CA PRO A 52 -2.24 -0.24 -12.53
C PRO A 52 -1.82 -0.70 -11.12
N ILE A 53 -0.53 -0.94 -10.94
CA ILE A 53 0.07 -1.32 -9.66
C ILE A 53 1.19 -0.32 -9.30
N ALA A 54 1.85 -0.53 -8.15
CA ALA A 54 2.90 0.36 -7.68
C ALA A 54 4.08 0.46 -8.67
N ALA A 55 4.91 1.49 -8.48
CA ALA A 55 6.13 1.74 -9.26
C ALA A 55 5.93 1.91 -10.78
N GLY A 56 4.77 2.44 -11.20
CA GLY A 56 4.46 2.74 -12.60
C GLY A 56 4.32 1.50 -13.46
N ALA A 57 3.97 0.35 -12.86
CA ALA A 57 3.77 -0.90 -13.55
C ALA A 57 2.28 -1.21 -13.73
N THR A 58 1.96 -2.10 -14.66
CA THR A 58 0.62 -2.69 -14.82
C THR A 58 0.68 -4.20 -14.66
N LEU A 59 -0.29 -4.77 -13.97
CA LEU A 59 -0.47 -6.20 -13.85
C LEU A 59 -1.66 -6.65 -14.68
N THR A 60 -1.45 -7.60 -15.57
CA THR A 60 -2.50 -8.27 -16.34
C THR A 60 -2.65 -9.70 -15.87
N LEU A 61 -3.89 -10.14 -15.63
CA LEU A 61 -4.19 -11.56 -15.50
C LEU A 61 -4.52 -12.12 -16.88
N ASP A 62 -3.57 -12.83 -17.49
CA ASP A 62 -3.70 -13.28 -18.87
C ASP A 62 -4.63 -14.48 -18.99
N ARG A 63 -4.49 -15.44 -18.06
CA ARG A 63 -5.22 -16.71 -18.11
C ARG A 63 -5.42 -17.31 -16.72
N ILE A 64 -6.56 -17.98 -16.57
CA ILE A 64 -6.86 -18.87 -15.45
C ILE A 64 -6.97 -20.28 -16.03
N ASN A 65 -6.25 -21.24 -15.48
CA ASN A 65 -6.29 -22.64 -15.91
C ASN A 65 -6.67 -23.52 -14.71
N ASP A 66 -7.93 -23.96 -14.68
CA ASP A 66 -8.43 -24.85 -13.62
C ASP A 66 -8.50 -26.30 -14.14
N SER A 67 -7.52 -27.10 -13.73
CA SER A 67 -7.49 -28.53 -14.01
C SER A 67 -7.88 -29.37 -12.78
N ARG A 68 -8.43 -28.73 -11.74
CA ARG A 68 -8.82 -29.45 -10.52
C ARG A 68 -9.94 -30.43 -10.82
N CYS A 69 -9.92 -31.55 -10.14
CA CYS A 69 -10.95 -32.57 -10.27
C CYS A 69 -12.32 -31.96 -9.91
N ARG A 70 -13.22 -31.92 -10.89
CA ARG A 70 -14.57 -31.40 -10.71
C ARG A 70 -15.36 -32.24 -9.70
N LYS A 71 -16.25 -31.61 -8.93
CA LYS A 71 -17.12 -32.31 -7.98
C LYS A 71 -17.99 -33.32 -8.75
N GLY A 72 -17.95 -34.59 -8.33
CA GLY A 72 -18.67 -35.68 -8.98
C GLY A 72 -17.91 -36.39 -10.11
N ALA A 73 -16.71 -35.92 -10.49
CA ALA A 73 -15.87 -36.62 -11.46
C ALA A 73 -15.03 -37.73 -10.80
N VAL A 74 -14.65 -38.74 -11.58
CA VAL A 74 -13.66 -39.75 -11.19
C VAL A 74 -12.32 -39.37 -11.81
N CYS A 75 -11.39 -38.85 -11.00
CA CYS A 75 -10.09 -38.41 -11.45
C CYS A 75 -8.97 -39.33 -10.93
N VAL A 76 -7.95 -39.56 -11.75
CA VAL A 76 -6.73 -40.28 -11.35
C VAL A 76 -5.83 -39.39 -10.48
N TRP A 77 -5.85 -38.07 -10.71
CA TRP A 77 -5.13 -37.07 -9.93
C TRP A 77 -6.03 -35.89 -9.57
N ALA A 78 -5.68 -35.15 -8.51
CA ALA A 78 -6.47 -34.01 -8.04
C ALA A 78 -6.41 -32.79 -8.98
N GLY A 79 -5.33 -32.62 -9.75
CA GLY A 79 -5.08 -31.43 -10.55
C GLY A 79 -4.80 -30.17 -9.71
N TYR A 80 -4.70 -29.02 -10.35
CA TYR A 80 -4.45 -27.73 -9.70
C TYR A 80 -5.09 -26.60 -10.50
N ILE A 81 -5.21 -25.43 -9.87
CA ILE A 81 -5.55 -24.19 -10.56
C ILE A 81 -4.32 -23.28 -10.59
N SER A 82 -4.07 -22.67 -11.75
CA SER A 82 -2.95 -21.75 -11.95
C SER A 82 -3.38 -20.46 -12.65
N PHE A 83 -2.62 -19.40 -12.36
CA PHE A 83 -2.90 -18.04 -12.81
C PHE A 83 -1.67 -17.50 -13.54
N SER A 84 -1.80 -17.22 -14.83
CA SER A 84 -0.74 -16.63 -15.64
C SER A 84 -0.87 -15.12 -15.60
N PHE A 85 0.19 -14.45 -15.17
CA PHE A 85 0.26 -12.99 -15.09
C PHE A 85 1.35 -12.45 -15.98
N THR A 86 1.13 -11.23 -16.45
CA THR A 86 2.14 -10.40 -17.11
C THR A 86 2.23 -9.06 -16.40
N VAL A 87 3.45 -8.68 -16.02
CA VAL A 87 3.76 -7.33 -15.53
C VAL A 87 4.46 -6.54 -16.64
N ASN A 88 3.99 -5.31 -16.86
CA ASN A 88 4.67 -4.34 -17.71
C ASN A 88 5.20 -3.20 -16.88
N LYS A 89 6.48 -2.85 -17.04
CA LYS A 89 7.14 -1.74 -16.34
C LYS A 89 8.23 -1.15 -17.22
N GLY A 90 8.19 0.17 -17.46
CA GLY A 90 9.24 0.86 -18.22
C GLY A 90 9.49 0.31 -19.63
N GLY A 91 8.46 -0.24 -20.28
CA GLY A 91 8.55 -0.84 -21.61
C GLY A 91 9.03 -2.30 -21.65
N ALA A 92 9.40 -2.89 -20.51
CA ALA A 92 9.68 -4.31 -20.39
C ALA A 92 8.42 -5.08 -19.96
N SER A 93 8.27 -6.30 -20.46
CA SER A 93 7.19 -7.24 -20.11
C SER A 93 7.79 -8.52 -19.54
N GLN A 94 7.27 -8.97 -18.40
CA GLN A 94 7.67 -10.22 -17.76
C GLN A 94 6.44 -11.04 -17.38
N SER A 95 6.47 -12.34 -17.67
CA SER A 95 5.38 -13.24 -17.31
C SER A 95 5.80 -14.20 -16.20
N PHE A 96 4.82 -14.59 -15.37
CA PHE A 96 4.99 -15.55 -14.30
C PHE A 96 3.67 -16.26 -13.98
N VAL A 97 3.76 -17.36 -13.22
CA VAL A 97 2.59 -18.15 -12.82
C VAL A 97 2.52 -18.18 -11.30
N LEU A 98 1.33 -17.91 -10.76
CA LEU A 98 1.01 -18.18 -9.36
C LEU A 98 0.08 -19.39 -9.27
N ALA A 99 0.29 -20.23 -8.27
CA ALA A 99 -0.55 -21.37 -7.96
C ALA A 99 -0.35 -21.82 -6.50
N GLU A 100 -1.36 -22.47 -5.94
CA GLU A 100 -1.28 -22.98 -4.56
C GLU A 100 -0.44 -24.26 -4.47
N ASP A 101 -0.73 -25.25 -5.32
CA ASP A 101 -0.22 -26.63 -5.21
C ASP A 101 0.34 -27.18 -6.54
N MET A 102 0.69 -26.30 -7.48
CA MET A 102 1.22 -26.69 -8.79
C MET A 102 2.73 -26.97 -8.71
N PRO A 103 3.24 -28.08 -9.27
CA PRO A 103 4.67 -28.30 -9.38
C PRO A 103 5.37 -27.17 -10.15
N ASN A 104 6.48 -26.66 -9.59
CA ASN A 104 7.28 -25.57 -10.16
C ASN A 104 6.59 -24.20 -10.24
N ALA A 105 5.45 -24.00 -9.57
CA ALA A 105 4.85 -22.68 -9.38
C ALA A 105 4.49 -22.48 -7.91
N GLY A 106 4.71 -21.27 -7.40
CA GLY A 106 4.44 -20.93 -6.00
C GLY A 106 3.26 -19.97 -5.85
N LYS A 107 2.84 -19.78 -4.59
CA LYS A 107 1.85 -18.75 -4.22
C LYS A 107 2.41 -17.34 -4.32
N THR A 108 3.73 -17.20 -4.32
CA THR A 108 4.42 -15.92 -4.35
C THR A 108 5.52 -15.92 -5.39
N GLU A 109 5.60 -14.84 -6.17
CA GLU A 109 6.68 -14.57 -7.11
C GLU A 109 7.22 -13.16 -6.89
N VAL A 110 8.52 -12.96 -7.16
CA VAL A 110 9.15 -11.64 -7.05
C VAL A 110 9.68 -11.21 -8.41
N ARG A 111 9.25 -10.05 -8.90
CA ARG A 111 9.67 -9.48 -10.19
C ARG A 111 9.86 -7.97 -10.04
N ASP A 112 10.99 -7.45 -10.53
CA ASP A 112 11.28 -6.00 -10.60
C ASP A 112 11.08 -5.20 -9.29
N GLY A 113 11.42 -5.80 -8.14
CA GLY A 113 11.28 -5.17 -6.82
C GLY A 113 9.84 -5.18 -6.27
N LEU A 114 8.98 -6.04 -6.82
CA LEU A 114 7.62 -6.28 -6.36
C LEU A 114 7.43 -7.76 -6.04
N SER A 115 6.80 -8.05 -4.92
CA SER A 115 6.31 -9.38 -4.55
C SER A 115 4.83 -9.50 -4.88
N TYR A 116 4.44 -10.56 -5.56
CA TYR A 116 3.07 -10.87 -5.97
C TYR A 116 2.64 -12.14 -5.24
N THR A 117 1.69 -12.02 -4.32
CA THR A 117 1.20 -13.13 -3.51
C THR A 117 -0.26 -13.40 -3.79
N LEU A 118 -0.58 -14.64 -4.13
CA LEU A 118 -1.93 -15.14 -4.25
C LEU A 118 -2.61 -15.13 -2.87
N GLU A 119 -3.76 -14.45 -2.76
CA GLU A 119 -4.48 -14.34 -1.49
C GLU A 119 -5.78 -15.14 -1.46
N SER A 120 -6.58 -15.04 -2.52
CA SER A 120 -7.86 -15.72 -2.59
C SER A 120 -8.33 -15.95 -4.02
N LEU A 121 -9.23 -16.90 -4.16
CA LEU A 121 -9.90 -17.26 -5.39
C LEU A 121 -11.40 -17.39 -5.11
N VAL A 122 -12.23 -16.85 -5.99
CA VAL A 122 -13.68 -17.02 -5.97
C VAL A 122 -14.14 -17.56 -7.32
N PRO A 123 -14.89 -18.68 -7.38
CA PRO A 123 -15.15 -19.60 -6.28
C PRO A 123 -13.88 -20.39 -5.87
N PRO A 124 -13.69 -20.69 -4.57
CA PRO A 124 -12.49 -21.36 -4.08
C PRO A 124 -12.47 -22.86 -4.40
N ASP A 125 -13.63 -23.49 -4.58
CA ASP A 125 -13.74 -24.93 -4.85
C ASP A 125 -13.80 -25.24 -6.34
N PRO A 126 -13.42 -26.47 -6.76
CA PRO A 126 -13.71 -26.95 -8.10
C PRO A 126 -15.22 -26.97 -8.38
N PRO A 127 -15.66 -26.60 -9.59
CA PRO A 127 -17.06 -26.68 -9.98
C PRO A 127 -17.53 -28.14 -10.05
N ALA A 128 -18.85 -28.34 -10.07
CA ALA A 128 -19.42 -29.65 -10.41
C ALA A 128 -19.14 -30.01 -11.88
N VAL A 129 -19.17 -31.31 -12.19
CA VAL A 129 -18.90 -31.83 -13.54
C VAL A 129 -19.83 -31.22 -14.61
N ASP A 130 -21.07 -30.95 -14.24
CA ASP A 130 -22.16 -30.43 -15.07
C ASP A 130 -22.42 -28.93 -14.87
N ALA A 131 -21.70 -28.29 -13.96
CA ALA A 131 -21.82 -26.85 -13.75
C ALA A 131 -21.21 -26.06 -14.93
N PRO A 132 -21.78 -24.87 -15.23
CA PRO A 132 -21.17 -23.96 -16.19
C PRO A 132 -19.76 -23.54 -15.73
N GLU A 133 -18.98 -23.00 -16.66
CA GLU A 133 -17.67 -22.46 -16.34
C GLU A 133 -17.79 -21.33 -15.30
N PRO A 134 -17.04 -21.39 -14.19
CA PRO A 134 -17.12 -20.35 -13.16
C PRO A 134 -16.55 -19.02 -13.62
N ASP A 135 -17.19 -17.95 -13.20
CA ASP A 135 -16.66 -16.60 -13.36
C ASP A 135 -15.59 -16.32 -12.29
N TYR A 136 -14.37 -16.80 -12.54
CA TYR A 136 -13.30 -16.73 -11.55
C TYR A 136 -12.86 -15.28 -11.26
N ARG A 137 -12.62 -15.00 -9.98
CA ARG A 137 -11.97 -13.80 -9.49
C ARG A 137 -10.80 -14.22 -8.60
N VAL A 138 -9.60 -13.75 -8.94
CA VAL A 138 -8.40 -13.99 -8.16
C VAL A 138 -7.93 -12.71 -7.50
N THR A 139 -7.58 -12.80 -6.23
CA THR A 139 -7.08 -11.68 -5.45
C THR A 139 -5.58 -11.86 -5.22
N VAL A 140 -4.80 -10.85 -5.60
CA VAL A 140 -3.34 -10.83 -5.49
C VAL A 140 -2.91 -9.63 -4.67
N ARG A 141 -2.06 -9.86 -3.68
CA ARG A 141 -1.35 -8.80 -2.97
C ARG A 141 -0.06 -8.49 -3.69
N VAL A 142 0.16 -7.21 -3.97
CA VAL A 142 1.40 -6.69 -4.50
C VAL A 142 2.08 -5.88 -3.40
N THR A 143 3.32 -6.21 -3.09
CA THR A 143 4.13 -5.53 -2.06
C THR A 143 5.44 -5.04 -2.67
N LEU A 144 5.83 -3.81 -2.37
CA LEU A 144 7.17 -3.30 -2.67
C LEU A 144 8.19 -4.08 -1.85
N THR A 145 9.11 -4.77 -2.52
CA THR A 145 10.25 -5.39 -1.85
C THR A 145 11.29 -4.29 -1.58
N PRO A 146 11.72 -4.10 -0.32
CA PRO A 146 12.81 -3.18 -0.03
C PRO A 146 14.08 -3.56 -0.82
N PRO A 147 14.88 -2.58 -1.26
CA PRO A 147 16.19 -2.83 -1.87
C PRO A 147 17.20 -3.42 -0.89
#